data_AF-A0A9P0IYF6-F1
#
_entry.id   AF-A0A9P0IYF6-F1
#
_cell.length_a   1.000
_cell.length_b   1.000
_cell.length_c   1.000
_cell.angle_alpha   90.00
_cell.angle_beta   90.00
_cell.angle_gamma   90.00
#
_symmetry.space_group_name_H-M   'P 1'
#
loop_
_entity.id
_entity.type
_entity.pdbx_description
1 polymer ?
#
loop_
_entity_poly.entity_id
_entity_poly.type
_entity_poly.pdbx_seq_one_letter_code
_entity_poly.pdbx_strand_id
1 'polypeptide(L)'
;MFDDTTKPVYLKNRNFAESAYGQQQQLQPSALQLADLTFNSKANIEKNTSKLEIQDELGMPVNYVRIKALEDDIRMNLISDKNSLHRAITPVLILAQICALLPVQGIRGKNTSYLVFNWFSWTVFYVFIVIAASLLILSFSLIKIYMTGLTYYSTGEIMFFGSSLVIYILFIHLAREWPKVMEKWELMEREMRQFGYPPKTAFKFKILTSIIMVLAIIEHSASVLTGIMKAIPCSTGGLDIFRAYFSMSFRQVFTLINYSLVIAIPLGLFNFMLACAWNYMDLFIIILACALSDKFKQLNQKLAGVKGKILPNTYWRKARETYNLLASLTKDFDEFLSPVILLSFANNLYFICLQLLNSLKPMHDVWEAIYFVFSFTYLVGRTCAVSLYAASINDQSKKPKAILFSVPTESYGVEVARFLMQVTSDELALTGCNFFSVTRTLMLTVAGTIVTYEIVLIQFNSVNSEVNDKNDTIIYCP
;
A
#
# COMPACT_ATOMS: atom_id res chain seq x y z
N MET A 1 -44.63 38.07 -7.28
CA MET A 1 -45.47 37.15 -6.48
C MET A 1 -45.17 35.75 -6.98
N PHE A 2 -44.10 35.15 -6.46
CA PHE A 2 -43.71 33.77 -6.70
C PHE A 2 -43.13 33.22 -5.41
N ASP A 3 -43.58 32.03 -5.09
CA ASP A 3 -43.54 31.35 -3.81
C ASP A 3 -42.15 30.79 -3.51
N ASP A 4 -41.77 30.85 -2.24
CA ASP A 4 -40.43 30.60 -1.70
C ASP A 4 -40.46 29.30 -0.89
N THR A 5 -40.28 28.15 -1.54
CA THR A 5 -40.08 26.89 -0.81
C THR A 5 -39.16 25.92 -1.55
N THR A 6 -38.29 25.28 -0.76
CA THR A 6 -37.45 24.09 -1.03
C THR A 6 -35.99 24.32 -1.46
N LYS A 7 -35.14 24.52 -0.43
CA LYS A 7 -33.69 24.22 -0.49
C LYS A 7 -33.45 22.73 -0.19
N PRO A 8 -32.50 22.05 -0.86
CA PRO A 8 -32.17 20.65 -0.60
C PRO A 8 -31.31 20.49 0.65
N VAL A 9 -31.66 19.51 1.50
CA VAL A 9 -30.93 19.16 2.72
C VAL A 9 -29.87 18.10 2.39
N TYR A 10 -28.61 18.46 2.54
CA TYR A 10 -27.47 17.53 2.49
C TYR A 10 -27.42 16.67 3.75
N LEU A 11 -27.24 15.35 3.57
CA LEU A 11 -27.05 14.38 4.65
C LEU A 11 -25.71 14.63 5.37
N LYS A 12 -25.81 14.96 6.66
CA LYS A 12 -24.70 15.19 7.59
C LYS A 12 -24.40 13.89 8.34
N ASN A 13 -23.11 13.56 8.42
CA ASN A 13 -22.48 12.47 9.19
C ASN A 13 -23.16 12.18 10.54
N ARG A 14 -23.34 10.90 10.87
CA ARG A 14 -23.65 10.44 12.24
C ARG A 14 -22.58 9.45 12.73
N ASN A 15 -21.76 9.93 13.64
CA ASN A 15 -20.91 9.14 14.53
C ASN A 15 -21.77 8.67 15.73
N PHE A 16 -21.71 7.38 16.07
CA PHE A 16 -22.31 6.84 17.29
C PHE A 16 -21.20 6.30 18.19
N ALA A 17 -20.70 7.16 19.09
CA ALA A 17 -19.96 6.76 20.26
C ALA A 17 -20.21 7.84 21.32
N GLU A 18 -21.14 7.58 22.24
CA GLU A 18 -21.21 8.09 23.62
C GLU A 18 -22.61 7.88 24.18
N SER A 19 -22.77 6.91 25.07
CA SER A 19 -23.53 7.04 26.32
C SER A 19 -23.71 5.66 26.96
N ALA A 20 -23.00 5.43 28.07
CA ALA A 20 -23.45 4.73 29.26
C ALA A 20 -22.24 4.30 30.10
N TYR A 21 -21.63 5.25 30.81
CA TYR A 21 -20.91 4.96 32.05
C TYR A 21 -21.84 5.33 33.20
N GLY A 22 -22.29 4.33 33.96
CA GLY A 22 -23.05 4.48 35.19
C GLY A 22 -22.68 3.34 36.13
N GLN A 23 -22.16 3.71 37.30
CA GLN A 23 -21.65 2.83 38.35
C GLN A 23 -22.67 1.80 38.83
N GLN A 24 -22.24 0.56 39.07
CA GLN A 24 -22.80 -0.29 40.13
C GLN A 24 -21.78 -1.34 40.60
N GLN A 25 -21.49 -1.31 41.90
CA GLN A 25 -20.61 -2.23 42.63
C GLN A 25 -21.28 -3.58 42.93
N GLN A 26 -20.48 -4.63 42.76
CA GLN A 26 -20.45 -5.97 43.41
C GLN A 26 -21.72 -6.53 44.09
N LEU A 27 -22.25 -7.61 43.50
CA LEU A 27 -22.68 -8.83 44.20
C LEU A 27 -22.67 -10.01 43.21
N GLN A 28 -21.95 -11.07 43.56
CA GLN A 28 -21.66 -12.22 42.69
C GLN A 28 -22.77 -13.28 42.84
N PRO A 29 -23.55 -13.63 41.79
CA PRO A 29 -24.57 -14.67 41.90
C PRO A 29 -24.04 -16.05 41.47
N SER A 30 -24.46 -17.09 42.18
CA SER A 30 -24.12 -18.50 41.93
C SER A 30 -24.61 -19.03 40.57
N ALA A 31 -23.92 -20.05 40.04
CA ALA A 31 -24.04 -20.59 38.68
C ALA A 31 -25.47 -21.00 38.21
N LEU A 32 -26.43 -21.16 39.12
CA LEU A 32 -27.82 -21.49 38.75
C LEU A 32 -28.65 -20.26 38.30
N GLN A 33 -28.29 -19.04 38.71
CA GLN A 33 -28.98 -17.80 38.30
C GLN A 33 -28.52 -17.28 36.92
N LEU A 34 -27.38 -17.77 36.40
CA LEU A 34 -26.83 -17.36 35.11
C LEU A 34 -27.60 -17.97 33.91
N ALA A 35 -28.29 -19.10 34.13
CA ALA A 35 -29.11 -19.78 33.11
C ALA A 35 -30.45 -19.07 32.87
N ASP A 36 -31.10 -18.55 33.92
CA ASP A 36 -32.38 -17.83 33.78
C ASP A 36 -32.21 -16.40 33.22
N LEU A 37 -31.06 -15.76 33.48
CA LEU A 37 -30.72 -14.46 32.89
C LEU A 37 -30.39 -14.57 31.38
N THR A 38 -29.84 -15.69 30.92
CA THR A 38 -29.57 -15.92 29.49
C THR A 38 -30.84 -16.22 28.69
N PHE A 39 -31.88 -16.78 29.33
CA PHE A 39 -33.18 -17.00 28.67
C PHE A 39 -33.98 -15.70 28.52
N ASN A 40 -34.01 -14.85 29.55
CA ASN A 40 -34.68 -13.54 29.51
C ASN A 40 -33.94 -12.48 28.67
N SER A 41 -32.62 -12.62 28.49
CA SER A 41 -31.83 -11.75 27.59
C SER A 41 -32.21 -11.94 26.11
N LYS A 42 -32.46 -13.18 25.67
CA LYS A 42 -32.90 -13.47 24.29
C LYS A 42 -34.29 -12.86 23.98
N ALA A 43 -35.22 -12.93 24.94
CA ALA A 43 -36.55 -12.35 24.80
C ALA A 43 -36.54 -10.80 24.78
N ASN A 44 -35.59 -10.16 25.46
CA ASN A 44 -35.43 -8.70 25.45
C ASN A 44 -34.67 -8.17 24.21
N ILE A 45 -33.82 -8.98 23.59
CA ILE A 45 -33.20 -8.64 22.29
C ILE A 45 -34.27 -8.60 21.20
N GLU A 46 -35.20 -9.57 21.16
CA GLU A 46 -36.33 -9.58 20.21
C GLU A 46 -37.21 -8.32 20.33
N LYS A 47 -37.48 -7.86 21.56
CA LYS A 47 -38.30 -6.66 21.78
C LYS A 47 -37.62 -5.36 21.36
N ASN A 48 -36.29 -5.25 21.42
CA ASN A 48 -35.57 -4.05 21.00
C ASN A 48 -35.26 -3.99 19.50
N THR A 49 -35.30 -5.11 18.77
CA THR A 49 -35.20 -5.14 17.30
C THR A 49 -36.42 -4.58 16.56
N SER A 50 -37.54 -4.39 17.25
CA SER A 50 -38.78 -3.84 16.65
C SER A 50 -38.71 -2.34 16.33
N LYS A 51 -37.65 -1.63 16.76
CA LYS A 51 -37.51 -0.17 16.60
C LYS A 51 -36.73 0.29 15.37
N LEU A 52 -36.34 -0.64 14.48
CA LEU A 52 -35.54 -0.34 13.27
C LEU A 52 -36.14 -0.95 11.98
N GLU A 53 -37.46 -1.13 11.93
CA GLU A 53 -38.15 -1.49 10.69
C GLU A 53 -38.45 -0.22 9.88
N ILE A 54 -37.85 -0.13 8.69
CA ILE A 54 -38.23 0.86 7.68
C ILE A 54 -38.97 0.09 6.58
N GLN A 55 -40.12 0.61 6.15
CA GLN A 55 -40.91 0.01 5.07
C GLN A 55 -40.23 0.30 3.73
N ASP A 56 -40.15 -0.72 2.85
CA ASP A 56 -39.74 -0.51 1.45
C ASP A 56 -40.85 0.19 0.64
N GLU A 57 -40.59 0.50 -0.64
CA GLU A 57 -41.57 1.16 -1.54
C GLU A 57 -42.89 0.37 -1.72
N LEU A 58 -42.94 -0.88 -1.24
CA LEU A 58 -44.10 -1.78 -1.28
C LEU A 58 -44.76 -1.97 0.10
N GLY A 59 -44.32 -1.27 1.14
CA GLY A 59 -44.89 -1.33 2.49
C GLY A 59 -44.46 -2.55 3.32
N MET A 60 -43.46 -3.31 2.88
CA MET A 60 -42.97 -4.49 3.60
C MET A 60 -41.95 -4.07 4.67
N PRO A 61 -42.02 -4.62 5.91
CA PRO A 61 -41.06 -4.29 6.95
C PRO A 61 -39.68 -4.89 6.61
N VAL A 62 -38.70 -4.02 6.35
CA VAL A 62 -37.31 -4.42 6.12
C VAL A 62 -36.54 -4.30 7.41
N ASN A 63 -36.30 -5.43 8.08
CA ASN A 63 -35.43 -5.47 9.26
C ASN A 63 -33.96 -5.54 8.82
N TYR A 64 -33.34 -4.36 8.64
CA TYR A 64 -31.95 -4.22 8.23
C TYR A 64 -30.97 -5.00 9.11
N VAL A 65 -31.23 -5.09 10.42
CA VAL A 65 -30.38 -5.83 11.37
C VAL A 65 -30.42 -7.32 11.06
N ARG A 66 -31.60 -7.86 10.76
CA ARG A 66 -31.78 -9.27 10.40
C ARG A 66 -31.19 -9.59 9.03
N ILE A 67 -31.31 -8.67 8.06
CA ILE A 67 -30.70 -8.82 6.73
C ILE A 67 -29.19 -8.83 6.83
N LYS A 68 -28.61 -7.89 7.60
CA LYS A 68 -27.16 -7.85 7.82
C LYS A 68 -26.65 -9.10 8.53
N ALA A 69 -27.36 -9.58 9.56
CA ALA A 69 -27.02 -10.81 10.24
C ALA A 69 -27.08 -12.05 9.32
N LEU A 70 -28.06 -12.10 8.41
CA LEU A 70 -28.18 -13.17 7.41
C LEU A 70 -27.06 -13.08 6.36
N GLU A 71 -26.70 -11.87 5.92
CA GLU A 71 -25.60 -11.63 4.99
C GLU A 71 -24.24 -12.03 5.59
N ASP A 72 -24.03 -11.73 6.87
CA ASP A 72 -22.86 -12.12 7.64
C ASP A 72 -22.79 -13.64 7.82
N ASP A 73 -23.91 -14.31 8.11
CA ASP A 73 -23.98 -15.78 8.23
C ASP A 73 -23.67 -16.47 6.89
N ILE A 74 -24.24 -15.99 5.78
CA ILE A 74 -23.91 -16.46 4.44
C ILE A 74 -22.41 -16.26 4.17
N ARG A 75 -21.84 -15.13 4.57
CA ARG A 75 -20.41 -14.84 4.38
C ARG A 75 -19.48 -15.75 5.17
N MET A 76 -19.85 -16.12 6.38
CA MET A 76 -19.06 -17.06 7.17
C MET A 76 -19.00 -18.45 6.54
N ASN A 77 -20.08 -18.86 5.88
CA ASN A 77 -20.26 -20.22 5.37
C ASN A 77 -19.79 -20.43 3.92
N LEU A 78 -19.58 -19.35 3.14
CA LEU A 78 -19.30 -19.45 1.70
C LEU A 78 -17.80 -19.45 1.41
N ILE A 79 -17.23 -20.60 1.02
CA ILE A 79 -15.79 -20.73 0.76
C ILE A 79 -15.37 -19.82 -0.41
N SER A 80 -14.40 -18.93 -0.15
CA SER A 80 -13.89 -18.01 -1.17
C SER A 80 -13.15 -18.74 -2.30
N ASP A 81 -13.40 -18.30 -3.54
CA ASP A 81 -12.76 -18.85 -4.73
C ASP A 81 -11.23 -18.71 -4.63
N LYS A 82 -10.48 -19.66 -5.20
CA LYS A 82 -9.01 -19.62 -5.18
C LYS A 82 -8.45 -18.35 -5.84
N ASN A 83 -9.18 -17.75 -6.77
CA ASN A 83 -8.82 -16.52 -7.47
C ASN A 83 -9.46 -15.26 -6.86
N SER A 84 -10.17 -15.37 -5.74
CA SER A 84 -10.55 -14.20 -4.93
C SER A 84 -9.30 -13.43 -4.50
N LEU A 85 -9.44 -12.12 -4.28
CA LEU A 85 -8.31 -11.31 -3.85
C LEU A 85 -7.72 -11.84 -2.54
N HIS A 86 -8.56 -12.15 -1.55
CA HIS A 86 -8.11 -12.62 -0.24
C HIS A 86 -7.20 -13.85 -0.34
N ARG A 87 -7.59 -14.85 -1.14
CA ARG A 87 -6.79 -16.08 -1.33
C ARG A 87 -5.59 -15.87 -2.25
N ALA A 88 -5.72 -14.99 -3.25
CA ALA A 88 -4.64 -14.68 -4.18
C ALA A 88 -3.50 -13.91 -3.51
N ILE A 89 -3.81 -12.99 -2.58
CA ILE A 89 -2.84 -12.12 -1.92
C ILE A 89 -2.21 -12.77 -0.67
N THR A 90 -2.73 -13.89 -0.16
CA THR A 90 -2.21 -14.57 1.04
C THR A 90 -0.68 -14.75 1.06
N PRO A 91 0.01 -15.18 -0.02
CA PRO A 91 1.47 -15.29 -0.02
C PRO A 91 2.18 -13.95 0.21
N VAL A 92 1.61 -12.87 -0.32
CA VAL A 92 2.12 -11.49 -0.15
C VAL A 92 1.92 -11.04 1.29
N LEU A 93 0.81 -11.42 1.93
CA LEU A 93 0.57 -11.10 3.34
C LEU A 93 1.49 -11.90 4.28
N ILE A 94 1.78 -13.16 3.96
CA ILE A 94 2.76 -13.97 4.72
C ILE A 94 4.14 -13.32 4.65
N LEU A 95 4.56 -12.88 3.47
CA LEU A 95 5.83 -12.16 3.31
C LEU A 95 5.88 -10.87 4.16
N ALA A 96 4.77 -10.13 4.23
CA ALA A 96 4.63 -8.97 5.10
C ALA A 96 4.95 -9.33 6.55
N GLN A 97 4.33 -10.40 7.07
CA GLN A 97 4.51 -10.83 8.46
C GLN A 97 5.95 -11.24 8.76
N ILE A 98 6.65 -11.88 7.81
CA ILE A 98 8.09 -12.19 7.93
C ILE A 98 8.89 -10.90 8.11
N CYS A 99 8.54 -9.87 7.34
CA CYS A 99 9.18 -8.55 7.37
C CYS A 99 8.64 -7.61 8.47
N ALA A 100 7.91 -8.13 9.47
CA ALA A 100 7.28 -7.33 10.53
C ALA A 100 6.33 -6.22 10.02
N LEU A 101 5.66 -6.47 8.90
CA LEU A 101 4.66 -5.58 8.30
C LEU A 101 3.26 -6.19 8.36
N LEU A 102 2.27 -5.30 8.34
CA LEU A 102 0.84 -5.62 8.26
C LEU A 102 0.40 -6.72 9.26
N PRO A 103 0.43 -6.46 10.58
CA PRO A 103 0.22 -7.49 11.61
C PRO A 103 -1.27 -7.88 11.79
N VAL A 104 -1.88 -8.42 10.73
CA VAL A 104 -3.27 -8.92 10.70
C VAL A 104 -3.30 -10.42 10.97
N GLN A 105 -4.26 -10.87 11.78
CA GLN A 105 -4.49 -12.29 12.05
C GLN A 105 -5.48 -12.92 11.05
N GLY A 106 -5.43 -14.24 10.91
CA GLY A 106 -6.38 -14.99 10.07
C GLY A 106 -6.16 -14.86 8.56
N ILE A 107 -4.99 -14.42 8.10
CA ILE A 107 -4.66 -14.25 6.67
C ILE A 107 -4.72 -15.53 5.82
N ARG A 108 -4.66 -16.70 6.47
CA ARG A 108 -4.81 -18.03 5.84
C ARG A 108 -6.23 -18.58 5.93
N GLY A 109 -7.16 -17.77 6.45
CA GLY A 109 -8.57 -18.11 6.53
C GLY A 109 -9.16 -18.43 5.15
N LYS A 110 -10.32 -19.09 5.15
CA LYS A 110 -11.01 -19.42 3.90
C LYS A 110 -11.65 -18.17 3.27
N ASN A 111 -12.09 -17.22 4.10
CA ASN A 111 -12.84 -16.03 3.73
C ASN A 111 -12.31 -14.79 4.49
N THR A 112 -12.73 -13.60 4.08
CA THR A 112 -12.25 -12.35 4.70
C THR A 112 -12.76 -12.17 6.14
N SER A 113 -13.78 -12.90 6.55
CA SER A 113 -14.31 -12.86 7.92
C SER A 113 -13.33 -13.35 9.00
N TYR A 114 -12.31 -14.11 8.62
CA TYR A 114 -11.25 -14.54 9.53
C TYR A 114 -10.23 -13.43 9.81
N LEU A 115 -10.25 -12.34 9.03
CA LEU A 115 -9.31 -11.23 9.19
C LEU A 115 -9.66 -10.42 10.43
N VAL A 116 -8.73 -10.41 11.39
CA VAL A 116 -8.89 -9.65 12.64
C VAL A 116 -7.60 -8.91 12.93
N PHE A 117 -7.72 -7.65 13.36
CA PHE A 117 -6.62 -6.91 13.95
C PHE A 117 -6.75 -6.94 15.49
N ASN A 118 -5.70 -7.37 16.17
CA ASN A 118 -5.63 -7.37 17.63
C ASN A 118 -4.28 -6.81 18.09
N TRP A 119 -4.34 -5.78 18.94
CA TRP A 119 -3.18 -5.12 19.53
C TRP A 119 -2.32 -6.06 20.39
N PHE A 120 -2.93 -7.06 21.02
CA PHE A 120 -2.25 -7.99 21.92
C PHE A 120 -1.76 -9.27 21.21
N SER A 121 -1.44 -9.15 19.92
CA SER A 121 -0.91 -10.28 19.13
C SER A 121 0.61 -10.29 19.08
N TRP A 122 1.19 -11.48 18.96
CA TRP A 122 2.65 -11.64 18.77
C TRP A 122 3.15 -10.91 17.53
N THR A 123 2.35 -10.86 16.45
CA THR A 123 2.71 -10.14 15.22
C THR A 123 2.81 -8.64 15.46
N VAL A 124 1.92 -8.04 16.26
CA VAL A 124 2.00 -6.62 16.64
C VAL A 124 3.21 -6.35 17.54
N PHE A 125 3.49 -7.22 18.52
CA PHE A 125 4.68 -7.10 19.36
C PHE A 125 5.97 -7.14 18.53
N TYR A 126 6.05 -8.01 17.52
CA TYR A 126 7.18 -8.07 16.60
C TYR A 126 7.38 -6.74 15.84
N VAL A 127 6.30 -6.10 15.35
CA VAL A 127 6.40 -4.78 14.71
C VAL A 127 6.90 -3.71 15.69
N PHE A 128 6.43 -3.73 16.95
CA PHE A 128 6.89 -2.77 17.96
C PHE A 128 8.39 -2.88 18.27
N ILE A 129 8.95 -4.11 18.28
CA ILE A 129 10.40 -4.30 18.42
C ILE A 129 11.14 -3.60 17.27
N VAL A 130 10.68 -3.80 16.04
CA VAL A 130 11.30 -3.20 14.85
C VAL A 130 11.17 -1.68 14.86
N ILE A 131 10.02 -1.12 15.25
CA ILE A 131 9.82 0.32 15.43
C ILE A 131 10.76 0.88 16.51
N ALA A 132 10.90 0.20 17.65
CA ALA A 132 11.81 0.62 18.71
C ALA A 132 13.27 0.62 18.24
N ALA A 133 13.69 -0.42 17.49
CA ALA A 133 15.01 -0.47 16.86
C ALA A 133 15.21 0.65 15.82
N SER A 134 14.20 0.97 15.01
CA SER A 134 14.22 2.09 14.05
C SER A 134 14.35 3.44 14.75
N LEU A 135 13.64 3.65 15.86
CA LEU A 135 13.76 4.88 16.66
C LEU A 135 15.14 5.02 17.28
N LEU A 136 15.70 3.92 17.81
CA LEU A 136 17.02 3.91 18.42
C LEU A 136 18.12 4.21 17.40
N ILE A 137 18.11 3.58 16.22
CA ILE A 137 19.11 3.87 15.18
C ILE A 137 18.99 5.29 14.63
N LEU A 138 17.76 5.81 14.47
CA LEU A 138 17.53 7.17 14.03
C LEU A 138 18.05 8.18 15.07
N SER A 139 17.87 7.89 16.36
CA SER A 139 18.41 8.71 17.45
C SER A 139 19.94 8.75 17.41
N PHE A 140 20.59 7.61 17.18
CA PHE A 140 22.04 7.57 16.98
C PHE A 140 22.51 8.34 15.74
N SER A 141 21.78 8.26 14.62
CA SER A 141 22.07 9.08 13.44
C SER A 141 21.96 10.58 13.74
N LEU A 142 20.96 11.02 14.50
CA LEU A 142 20.80 12.42 14.88
C LEU A 142 21.92 12.89 15.83
N ILE A 143 22.32 12.06 16.80
CA ILE A 143 23.44 12.36 17.70
C ILE A 143 24.74 12.49 16.89
N LYS A 144 25.01 11.58 15.96
CA LYS A 144 26.18 11.67 15.06
C LYS A 144 26.17 12.98 14.27
N ILE A 145 25.04 13.37 13.69
CA ILE A 145 24.91 14.64 12.95
C ILE A 145 25.15 15.84 13.84
N TYR A 146 24.67 15.81 15.08
CA TYR A 146 24.93 16.86 16.05
C TYR A 146 26.44 17.00 16.34
N MET A 147 27.17 15.89 16.39
CA MET A 147 28.62 15.89 16.67
C MET A 147 29.48 16.22 15.44
N THR A 148 29.16 15.69 14.27
CA THR A 148 30.02 15.79 13.06
C THR A 148 29.53 16.81 12.04
N GLY A 149 28.37 17.42 12.27
CA GLY A 149 27.68 18.24 11.29
C GLY A 149 26.90 17.43 10.25
N LEU A 150 26.06 18.14 9.49
CA LEU A 150 25.25 17.56 8.43
C LEU A 150 26.10 17.32 7.19
N THR A 151 26.25 16.05 6.81
CA THR A 151 26.91 15.66 5.55
C THR A 151 25.90 15.10 4.56
N TYR A 152 26.26 15.07 3.28
CA TYR A 152 25.45 14.43 2.24
C TYR A 152 25.11 12.96 2.56
N TYR A 153 26.08 12.19 3.08
CA TYR A 153 25.86 10.80 3.49
C TYR A 153 24.89 10.69 4.68
N SER A 154 24.99 11.61 5.64
CA SER A 154 24.09 11.67 6.79
C SER A 154 22.63 11.88 6.38
N THR A 155 22.37 12.68 5.35
CA THR A 155 21.00 12.88 4.83
C THR A 155 20.42 11.59 4.25
N GLY A 156 21.23 10.82 3.52
CA GLY A 156 20.82 9.51 3.00
C GLY A 156 20.48 8.52 4.11
N GLU A 157 21.28 8.48 5.18
CA GLU A 157 21.01 7.67 6.38
C GLU A 157 19.68 8.06 7.04
N ILE A 158 19.43 9.35 7.27
CA ILE A 158 18.17 9.84 7.85
C ILE A 158 16.98 9.45 6.98
N MET A 159 17.08 9.66 5.67
CA MET A 159 16.00 9.33 4.75
C MET A 159 15.71 7.84 4.73
N PHE A 160 16.73 6.98 4.76
CA PHE A 160 16.55 5.54 4.81
C PHE A 160 15.88 5.08 6.12
N PHE A 161 16.46 5.40 7.28
CA PHE A 161 15.94 4.94 8.57
C PHE A 161 14.63 5.63 8.95
N GLY A 162 14.53 6.94 8.70
CA GLY A 162 13.35 7.75 8.97
C GLY A 162 12.16 7.33 8.12
N SER A 163 12.34 7.14 6.81
CA SER A 163 11.24 6.67 5.98
C SER A 163 10.83 5.23 6.31
N SER A 164 11.79 4.36 6.63
CA SER A 164 11.48 2.99 7.06
C SER A 164 10.65 2.95 8.34
N LEU A 165 10.94 3.82 9.31
CA LEU A 165 10.10 3.99 10.50
C LEU A 165 8.67 4.37 10.12
N VAL A 166 8.50 5.33 9.21
CA VAL A 166 7.17 5.74 8.71
C VAL A 166 6.46 4.58 8.01
N ILE A 167 7.18 3.74 7.24
CA ILE A 167 6.61 2.53 6.62
C ILE A 167 5.97 1.65 7.71
N TYR A 168 6.69 1.30 8.78
CA TYR A 168 6.13 0.45 9.84
C TYR A 168 4.91 1.06 10.53
N ILE A 169 4.93 2.38 10.80
CA ILE A 169 3.79 3.09 11.39
C ILE A 169 2.56 3.03 10.47
N LEU A 170 2.75 3.32 9.17
CA LEU A 170 1.68 3.24 8.19
C LEU A 170 1.14 1.81 8.08
N PHE A 171 2.00 0.79 8.03
CA PHE A 171 1.54 -0.59 7.91
C PHE A 171 0.78 -1.13 9.14
N ILE A 172 0.98 -0.56 10.34
CA ILE A 172 0.08 -0.79 11.49
C ILE A 172 -1.29 -0.16 11.23
N HIS A 173 -1.32 1.09 10.73
CA HIS A 173 -2.58 1.75 10.39
C HIS A 173 -3.34 0.97 9.31
N LEU A 174 -2.65 0.54 8.25
CA LEU A 174 -3.24 -0.29 7.21
C LEU A 174 -3.76 -1.63 7.77
N ALA A 175 -3.04 -2.26 8.69
CA ALA A 175 -3.48 -3.51 9.30
C ALA A 175 -4.81 -3.36 10.07
N ARG A 176 -5.07 -2.20 10.66
CA ARG A 176 -6.33 -1.91 11.38
C ARG A 176 -7.52 -1.79 10.43
N GLU A 177 -7.33 -1.15 9.29
CA GLU A 177 -8.39 -0.94 8.30
C GLU A 177 -8.55 -2.12 7.33
N TRP A 178 -7.54 -2.99 7.22
CA TRP A 178 -7.50 -4.13 6.30
C TRP A 178 -8.74 -5.04 6.34
N PRO A 179 -9.28 -5.45 7.51
CA PRO A 179 -10.49 -6.27 7.55
C PRO A 179 -11.69 -5.59 6.88
N LYS A 180 -11.88 -4.29 7.11
CA LYS A 180 -12.99 -3.50 6.54
C LYS A 180 -12.82 -3.32 5.04
N VAL A 181 -11.60 -3.06 4.57
CA VAL A 181 -11.30 -2.92 3.14
C VAL A 181 -11.54 -4.24 2.40
N MET A 182 -11.12 -5.36 2.99
CA MET A 182 -11.35 -6.69 2.43
C MET A 182 -12.82 -7.11 2.44
N GLU A 183 -13.59 -6.66 3.42
CA GLU A 183 -15.05 -6.82 3.43
C GLU A 183 -15.72 -6.13 2.24
N LYS A 184 -15.43 -4.85 2.03
CA LYS A 184 -15.95 -4.10 0.87
C LYS A 184 -15.53 -4.72 -0.45
N TRP A 185 -14.28 -5.20 -0.53
CA TRP A 185 -13.80 -5.92 -1.71
C TRP A 185 -14.59 -7.21 -1.95
N GLU A 186 -14.79 -8.05 -0.92
CA GLU A 186 -15.53 -9.30 -1.06
C GLU A 186 -16.97 -9.05 -1.52
N LEU A 187 -17.63 -8.03 -0.99
CA LEU A 187 -18.97 -7.62 -1.44
C LEU A 187 -18.95 -7.28 -2.94
N MET A 188 -17.96 -6.52 -3.40
CA MET A 188 -17.80 -6.21 -4.81
C MET A 188 -17.57 -7.47 -5.66
N GLU A 189 -16.75 -8.43 -5.20
CA GLU A 189 -16.53 -9.69 -5.92
C GLU A 189 -17.82 -10.51 -6.07
N ARG A 190 -18.71 -10.47 -5.08
CA ARG A 190 -20.01 -11.14 -5.12
C ARG A 190 -20.92 -10.52 -6.16
N GLU A 191 -21.05 -9.19 -6.18
CA GLU A 191 -21.84 -8.48 -7.20
C GLU A 191 -21.29 -8.71 -8.61
N MET A 192 -19.97 -8.83 -8.74
CA MET A 192 -19.31 -9.13 -10.01
C MET A 192 -19.19 -10.63 -10.32
N ARG A 193 -19.82 -11.53 -9.56
CA ARG A 193 -19.70 -12.98 -9.77
C ARG A 193 -20.12 -13.42 -11.18
N GLN A 194 -21.08 -12.73 -11.80
CA GLN A 194 -21.52 -12.99 -13.18
C GLN A 194 -20.45 -12.75 -14.25
N PHE A 195 -19.39 -11.99 -13.95
CA PHE A 195 -18.26 -11.76 -14.85
C PHE A 195 -17.22 -12.89 -14.77
N GLY A 196 -17.33 -13.78 -13.78
CA GLY A 196 -16.31 -14.78 -13.45
C GLY A 196 -15.09 -14.19 -12.72
N TYR A 197 -14.22 -15.04 -12.20
CA TYR A 197 -12.93 -14.59 -11.68
C TYR A 197 -11.90 -14.48 -12.81
N PRO A 198 -11.01 -13.47 -12.80
CA PRO A 198 -9.90 -13.43 -13.74
C PRO A 198 -9.07 -14.73 -13.62
N PRO A 199 -8.79 -15.40 -14.73
CA PRO A 199 -7.99 -16.61 -14.69
C PRO A 199 -6.59 -16.28 -14.18
N LYS A 200 -6.07 -17.12 -13.28
CA LYS A 200 -4.67 -17.10 -12.82
C LYS A 200 -4.26 -15.85 -12.00
N THR A 201 -5.20 -15.12 -11.37
CA THR A 201 -4.87 -13.98 -10.47
C THR A 201 -3.83 -14.34 -9.41
N ALA A 202 -4.04 -15.45 -8.70
CA ALA A 202 -3.12 -15.91 -7.67
C ALA A 202 -1.71 -16.23 -8.22
N PHE A 203 -1.64 -16.74 -9.46
CA PHE A 203 -0.37 -17.03 -10.11
C PHE A 203 0.35 -15.74 -10.55
N LYS A 204 -0.40 -14.78 -11.09
CA LYS A 204 0.11 -13.44 -11.46
C LYS A 204 0.71 -12.73 -10.25
N PHE A 205 0.02 -12.73 -9.11
CA PHE A 205 0.53 -12.10 -7.88
C PHE A 205 1.77 -12.78 -7.33
N LYS A 206 1.82 -14.12 -7.40
CA LYS A 206 3.02 -14.87 -7.03
C LYS A 206 4.21 -14.51 -7.91
N ILE A 207 4.05 -14.50 -9.24
CA ILE A 207 5.12 -14.11 -10.16
C ILE A 207 5.62 -12.69 -9.86
N LEU A 208 4.71 -11.73 -9.74
CA LEU A 208 5.06 -10.33 -9.53
C LEU A 208 5.82 -10.14 -8.20
N THR A 209 5.34 -10.81 -7.15
CA THR A 209 6.01 -10.85 -5.83
C THR A 209 7.39 -11.48 -5.93
N SER A 210 7.51 -12.65 -6.58
CA SER A 210 8.77 -13.35 -6.75
C SER A 210 9.79 -12.50 -7.50
N ILE A 211 9.43 -11.87 -8.62
CA ILE A 211 10.34 -11.04 -9.41
C ILE A 211 10.85 -9.86 -8.58
N ILE A 212 9.93 -9.08 -7.97
CA ILE A 212 10.30 -7.87 -7.24
C ILE A 212 11.18 -8.20 -6.04
N MET A 213 10.82 -9.24 -5.27
CA MET A 213 11.55 -9.58 -4.05
C MET A 213 12.88 -10.28 -4.32
N VAL A 214 12.99 -11.11 -5.37
CA VAL A 214 14.29 -11.71 -5.74
C VAL A 214 15.25 -10.62 -6.21
N LEU A 215 14.79 -9.68 -7.04
CA LEU A 215 15.62 -8.54 -7.45
C LEU A 215 16.01 -7.65 -6.25
N ALA A 216 15.12 -7.43 -5.28
CA ALA A 216 15.43 -6.73 -4.04
C ALA A 216 16.53 -7.42 -3.24
N ILE A 217 16.49 -8.75 -3.12
CA ILE A 217 17.50 -9.53 -2.40
C ILE A 217 18.84 -9.46 -3.12
N ILE A 218 18.85 -9.54 -4.46
CA ILE A 218 20.08 -9.40 -5.27
C ILE A 218 20.67 -8.01 -5.08
N GLU A 219 19.84 -6.96 -5.13
CA GLU A 219 20.27 -5.57 -4.93
C GLU A 219 20.89 -5.39 -3.54
N HIS A 220 20.19 -5.83 -2.50
CA HIS A 220 20.69 -5.73 -1.13
C HIS A 220 22.01 -6.50 -0.95
N SER A 221 22.10 -7.71 -1.52
CA SER A 221 23.32 -8.52 -1.45
C SER A 221 24.49 -7.84 -2.16
N ALA A 222 24.24 -7.22 -3.32
CA ALA A 222 25.25 -6.47 -4.05
C ALA A 222 25.65 -5.18 -3.32
N SER A 223 24.72 -4.54 -2.61
CA SER A 223 24.98 -3.39 -1.73
C SER A 223 25.90 -3.76 -0.56
N VAL A 224 25.60 -4.88 0.12
CA VAL A 224 26.46 -5.46 1.17
C VAL A 224 27.85 -5.78 0.62
N LEU A 225 27.94 -6.46 -0.52
CA LEU A 225 29.21 -6.81 -1.15
C LEU A 225 30.04 -5.57 -1.50
N THR A 226 29.41 -4.54 -2.05
CA THR A 226 30.05 -3.25 -2.33
C THR A 226 30.56 -2.58 -1.06
N GLY A 227 29.79 -2.63 0.03
CA GLY A 227 30.23 -2.14 1.33
C GLY A 227 31.43 -2.92 1.89
N ILE A 228 31.46 -4.25 1.73
CA ILE A 228 32.59 -5.09 2.13
C ILE A 228 33.83 -4.72 1.31
N MET A 229 33.70 -4.60 -0.01
CA MET A 229 34.82 -4.22 -0.88
C MET A 229 35.42 -2.86 -0.49
N LYS A 230 34.58 -1.88 -0.14
CA LYS A 230 35.03 -0.57 0.37
C LYS A 230 35.71 -0.64 1.74
N ALA A 231 35.46 -1.69 2.52
CA ALA A 231 36.06 -1.89 3.84
C ALA A 231 37.39 -2.67 3.81
N ILE A 232 37.69 -3.41 2.73
CA ILE A 232 38.92 -4.21 2.60
C ILE A 232 40.19 -3.38 2.88
N PRO A 233 40.39 -2.19 2.28
CA PRO A 233 41.60 -1.39 2.51
C PRO A 233 41.77 -0.91 3.96
N CYS A 234 40.69 -0.91 4.74
CA CYS A 234 40.67 -0.48 6.14
C CYS A 234 40.78 -1.64 7.13
N SER A 235 41.13 -2.84 6.68
CA SER A 235 41.21 -4.04 7.52
C SER A 235 42.60 -4.66 7.49
N THR A 236 42.97 -5.35 8.57
CA THR A 236 44.19 -6.18 8.61
C THR A 236 43.99 -7.56 7.97
N GLY A 237 42.85 -7.79 7.31
CA GLY A 237 42.46 -9.07 6.71
C GLY A 237 41.76 -10.05 7.67
N GLY A 238 41.28 -11.18 7.13
CA GLY A 238 40.60 -12.22 7.92
C GLY A 238 39.27 -11.76 8.53
N LEU A 239 39.07 -12.04 9.82
CA LEU A 239 37.86 -11.66 10.57
C LEU A 239 37.71 -10.14 10.76
N ASP A 240 38.81 -9.37 10.62
CA ASP A 240 38.81 -7.92 10.78
C ASP A 240 38.03 -7.20 9.65
N ILE A 241 37.87 -7.85 8.49
CA ILE A 241 37.03 -7.34 7.39
C ILE A 241 35.59 -7.12 7.84
N PHE A 242 35.03 -8.04 8.64
CA PHE A 242 33.67 -7.90 9.17
C PHE A 242 33.58 -6.74 10.16
N ARG A 243 34.60 -6.55 11.00
CA ARG A 243 34.68 -5.41 11.91
C ARG A 243 34.72 -4.10 11.13
N ALA A 244 35.59 -3.98 10.13
CA ALA A 244 35.70 -2.80 9.29
C ALA A 244 34.38 -2.51 8.55
N TYR A 245 33.77 -3.51 7.91
CA TYR A 245 32.49 -3.39 7.21
C TYR A 245 31.39 -2.85 8.13
N PHE A 246 31.12 -3.53 9.24
CA PHE A 246 30.04 -3.13 10.15
C PHE A 246 30.30 -1.76 10.79
N SER A 247 31.56 -1.46 11.15
CA SER A 247 31.92 -0.14 11.70
C SER A 247 31.74 0.98 10.68
N MET A 248 31.98 0.70 9.39
CA MET A 248 31.77 1.65 8.31
C MET A 248 30.31 1.79 7.89
N SER A 249 29.54 0.70 7.82
CA SER A 249 28.13 0.70 7.43
C SER A 249 27.20 1.24 8.52
N PHE A 250 27.56 1.04 9.79
CA PHE A 250 26.79 1.50 10.95
C PHE A 250 27.59 2.47 11.81
N ARG A 251 28.27 3.44 11.17
CA ARG A 251 29.07 4.47 11.86
C ARG A 251 28.28 5.14 12.98
N GLN A 252 27.01 5.45 12.75
CA GLN A 252 26.10 6.04 13.74
C GLN A 252 26.03 5.24 15.05
N VAL A 253 26.15 3.91 14.99
CA VAL A 253 26.15 3.05 16.18
C VAL A 253 27.56 2.91 16.74
N PHE A 254 28.52 2.54 15.90
CA PHE A 254 29.85 2.15 16.35
C PHE A 254 30.79 3.31 16.71
N THR A 255 30.41 4.56 16.39
CA THR A 255 31.09 5.74 16.97
C THR A 255 30.73 5.96 18.44
N LEU A 256 29.59 5.45 18.90
CA LEU A 256 29.08 5.63 20.26
C LEU A 256 29.24 4.36 21.12
N ILE A 257 29.17 3.19 20.48
CA ILE A 257 29.21 1.89 21.14
C ILE A 257 30.38 1.09 20.57
N ASN A 258 31.15 0.45 21.46
CA ASN A 258 32.25 -0.41 21.04
C ASN A 258 31.75 -1.57 20.15
N TYR A 259 32.52 -1.86 19.11
CA TYR A 259 32.22 -2.96 18.21
C TYR A 259 32.12 -4.30 18.95
N SER A 260 31.04 -5.03 18.68
CA SER A 260 30.89 -6.43 19.07
C SER A 260 30.03 -7.18 18.06
N LEU A 261 30.34 -8.46 17.83
CA LEU A 261 29.57 -9.31 16.92
C LEU A 261 28.11 -9.48 17.36
N VAL A 262 27.87 -9.45 18.68
CA VAL A 262 26.53 -9.57 19.28
C VAL A 262 25.62 -8.39 18.89
N ILE A 263 26.19 -7.21 18.61
CA ILE A 263 25.45 -6.04 18.14
C ILE A 263 25.43 -5.98 16.61
N ALA A 264 26.56 -6.31 15.97
CA ALA A 264 26.71 -6.23 14.52
C ALA A 264 25.75 -7.16 13.75
N ILE A 265 25.60 -8.41 14.19
CA ILE A 265 24.74 -9.39 13.49
C ILE A 265 23.26 -8.96 13.51
N PRO A 266 22.66 -8.59 14.67
CA PRO A 266 21.30 -8.04 14.69
C PRO A 266 21.14 -6.78 13.84
N LEU A 267 22.13 -5.87 13.82
CA LEU A 267 22.07 -4.68 12.95
C LEU A 267 22.04 -5.03 11.46
N GLY A 268 22.82 -6.02 11.04
CA GLY A 268 22.80 -6.53 9.67
C GLY A 268 21.42 -7.11 9.29
N LEU A 269 20.85 -7.97 10.15
CA LEU A 269 19.51 -8.53 9.96
C LEU A 269 18.44 -7.44 9.94
N PHE A 270 18.55 -6.47 10.84
CA PHE A 270 17.63 -5.34 10.91
C PHE A 270 17.70 -4.48 9.63
N ASN A 271 18.89 -4.19 9.11
CA ASN A 271 19.06 -3.47 7.85
C ASN A 271 18.43 -4.22 6.67
N PHE A 272 18.58 -5.55 6.62
CA PHE A 272 17.89 -6.38 5.63
C PHE A 272 16.37 -6.26 5.75
N MET A 273 15.82 -6.28 6.96
CA MET A 273 14.38 -6.10 7.22
C MET A 273 13.87 -4.73 6.74
N LEU A 274 14.63 -3.65 6.96
CA LEU A 274 14.28 -2.32 6.46
C LEU A 274 14.28 -2.27 4.92
N ALA A 275 15.30 -2.87 4.29
CA ALA A 275 15.37 -3.00 2.84
C ALA A 275 14.19 -3.80 2.28
N CYS A 276 13.82 -4.92 2.92
CA CYS A 276 12.62 -5.68 2.57
C CYS A 276 11.35 -4.85 2.73
N ALA A 277 11.23 -4.05 3.80
CA ALA A 277 10.04 -3.24 4.05
C ALA A 277 9.82 -2.16 2.97
N TRP A 278 10.88 -1.50 2.51
CA TRP A 278 10.80 -0.54 1.41
C TRP A 278 10.35 -1.21 0.10
N ASN A 279 10.94 -2.34 -0.27
CA ASN A 279 10.54 -3.06 -1.48
C ASN A 279 9.12 -3.63 -1.37
N TYR A 280 8.73 -4.06 -0.17
CA TYR A 280 7.39 -4.57 0.10
C TYR A 280 6.31 -3.48 -0.03
N MET A 281 6.57 -2.26 0.43
CA MET A 281 5.66 -1.13 0.30
C MET A 281 5.22 -0.93 -1.17
N ASP A 282 6.20 -0.89 -2.08
CA ASP A 282 5.95 -0.73 -3.51
C ASP A 282 5.21 -1.93 -4.11
N LEU A 283 5.63 -3.15 -3.74
CA LEU A 283 4.95 -4.39 -4.14
C LEU A 283 3.48 -4.37 -3.71
N PHE A 284 3.18 -3.91 -2.50
CA PHE A 284 1.82 -3.87 -1.96
C PHE A 284 0.92 -2.95 -2.78
N ILE A 285 1.41 -1.74 -3.12
CA ILE A 285 0.70 -0.81 -4.02
C ILE A 285 0.46 -1.47 -5.39
N ILE A 286 1.51 -2.07 -5.97
CA ILE A 286 1.46 -2.73 -7.28
C ILE A 286 0.37 -3.82 -7.31
N ILE A 287 0.32 -4.69 -6.31
CA ILE A 287 -0.61 -5.83 -6.26
C ILE A 287 -2.06 -5.34 -6.14
N LEU A 288 -2.34 -4.38 -5.26
CA LEU A 288 -3.69 -3.85 -5.08
C LEU A 288 -4.16 -3.04 -6.28
N ALA A 289 -3.28 -2.22 -6.85
CA ALA A 289 -3.59 -1.48 -8.06
C ALA A 289 -3.85 -2.41 -9.25
N CYS A 290 -3.05 -3.46 -9.38
CA CYS A 290 -3.26 -4.52 -10.36
C CYS A 290 -4.62 -5.20 -10.19
N ALA A 291 -4.99 -5.57 -8.97
CA ALA A 291 -6.26 -6.22 -8.67
C ALA A 291 -7.45 -5.35 -9.10
N LEU A 292 -7.42 -4.07 -8.73
CA LEU A 292 -8.51 -3.12 -9.02
C LEU A 292 -8.61 -2.83 -10.52
N SER A 293 -7.48 -2.64 -11.20
CA SER A 293 -7.40 -2.49 -12.65
C SER A 293 -7.96 -3.71 -13.41
N ASP A 294 -7.68 -4.93 -12.92
CA ASP A 294 -8.22 -6.17 -13.50
C ASP A 294 -9.76 -6.28 -13.34
N LYS A 295 -10.37 -5.63 -12.34
CA LYS A 295 -11.84 -5.56 -12.19
C LYS A 295 -12.47 -4.59 -13.20
N PHE A 296 -11.89 -3.41 -13.42
CA PHE A 296 -12.30 -2.55 -14.54
C PHE A 296 -12.12 -3.23 -15.88
N LYS A 297 -11.03 -4.01 -16.06
CA LYS A 297 -10.79 -4.77 -17.28
C LYS A 297 -11.89 -5.79 -17.58
N GLN A 298 -12.42 -6.48 -16.56
CA GLN A 298 -13.57 -7.39 -16.72
C GLN A 298 -14.83 -6.66 -17.21
N LEU A 299 -15.15 -5.52 -16.59
CA LEU A 299 -16.27 -4.67 -17.03
C LEU A 299 -16.08 -4.25 -18.49
N ASN A 300 -14.87 -3.78 -18.84
CA ASN A 300 -14.53 -3.36 -20.20
C ASN A 300 -14.64 -4.50 -21.22
N GLN A 301 -14.21 -5.71 -20.88
CA GLN A 301 -14.33 -6.88 -21.75
C GLN A 301 -15.80 -7.23 -22.01
N LYS A 302 -16.65 -7.15 -20.98
CA LYS A 302 -18.09 -7.41 -21.14
C LYS A 302 -18.77 -6.34 -22.01
N LEU A 303 -18.45 -5.07 -21.77
CA LEU A 303 -18.95 -3.96 -22.58
C LEU A 303 -18.49 -4.06 -24.04
N ALA A 304 -17.24 -4.48 -24.28
CA ALA A 304 -16.72 -4.64 -25.64
C ALA A 304 -17.49 -5.72 -26.43
N GLY A 305 -17.92 -6.80 -25.77
CA GLY A 305 -18.71 -7.87 -26.39
C GLY A 305 -20.13 -7.47 -26.83
N VAL A 306 -20.59 -6.29 -26.41
CA VAL A 306 -21.90 -5.74 -26.77
C VAL A 306 -21.84 -4.46 -27.60
N LYS A 307 -20.65 -4.05 -28.02
CA LYS A 307 -20.45 -2.84 -28.83
C LYS A 307 -21.30 -2.91 -30.11
N GLY A 308 -22.05 -1.85 -30.40
CA GLY A 308 -22.91 -1.74 -31.59
C GLY A 308 -24.19 -2.60 -31.56
N LYS A 309 -24.47 -3.31 -30.47
CA LYS A 309 -25.71 -4.10 -30.32
C LYS A 309 -26.81 -3.25 -29.68
N ILE A 310 -28.05 -3.50 -30.10
CA ILE A 310 -29.25 -2.94 -29.48
C ILE A 310 -29.53 -3.71 -28.19
N LEU A 311 -29.56 -3.02 -27.06
CA LEU A 311 -29.75 -3.61 -25.74
C LEU A 311 -30.74 -2.80 -24.90
N PRO A 312 -31.50 -3.46 -24.01
CA PRO A 312 -32.49 -2.79 -23.19
C PRO A 312 -31.84 -1.84 -22.18
N ASN A 313 -32.58 -0.80 -21.77
CA ASN A 313 -32.13 0.18 -20.78
C ASN A 313 -31.73 -0.45 -19.43
N THR A 314 -32.33 -1.60 -19.08
CA THR A 314 -31.98 -2.38 -17.89
C THR A 314 -30.53 -2.90 -17.91
N TYR A 315 -30.01 -3.25 -19.09
CA TYR A 315 -28.61 -3.66 -19.24
C TYR A 315 -27.66 -2.49 -18.95
N TRP A 316 -27.93 -1.32 -19.55
CA TRP A 316 -27.10 -0.12 -19.36
C TRP A 316 -27.13 0.38 -17.92
N ARG A 317 -28.30 0.30 -17.27
CA ARG A 317 -28.44 0.54 -15.83
C ARG A 317 -27.50 -0.38 -15.02
N LYS A 318 -27.57 -1.70 -15.23
CA LYS A 318 -26.74 -2.65 -14.48
C LYS A 318 -25.24 -2.48 -14.75
N ALA A 319 -24.87 -2.14 -15.99
CA ALA A 319 -23.49 -1.81 -16.34
C ALA A 319 -22.98 -0.55 -15.60
N ARG A 320 -23.81 0.50 -15.54
CA ARG A 320 -23.52 1.73 -14.78
C ARG A 320 -23.43 1.46 -13.27
N GLU A 321 -24.33 0.66 -12.70
CA GLU A 321 -24.26 0.24 -11.30
C GLU A 321 -22.96 -0.51 -10.98
N THR A 322 -22.54 -1.41 -11.88
CA THR A 322 -21.25 -2.12 -11.74
C THR A 322 -20.07 -1.14 -11.79
N TYR A 323 -20.13 -0.13 -12.67
CA TYR A 323 -19.13 0.93 -12.70
C TYR A 323 -19.12 1.76 -11.41
N ASN A 324 -20.28 2.13 -10.87
CA ASN A 324 -20.41 2.85 -9.60
C ASN A 324 -19.78 2.10 -8.44
N LEU A 325 -20.01 0.79 -8.38
CA LEU A 325 -19.42 -0.09 -7.38
C LEU A 325 -17.89 -0.06 -7.46
N LEU A 326 -17.32 -0.18 -8.66
CA LEU A 326 -15.88 -0.08 -8.87
C LEU A 326 -15.33 1.32 -8.56
N ALA A 327 -16.07 2.38 -8.92
CA ALA A 327 -15.70 3.75 -8.63
C ALA A 327 -15.68 4.01 -7.12
N SER A 328 -16.68 3.54 -6.37
CA SER A 328 -16.73 3.63 -4.91
C SER A 328 -15.57 2.89 -4.27
N LEU A 329 -15.31 1.65 -4.70
CA LEU A 329 -14.20 0.85 -4.18
C LEU A 329 -12.84 1.48 -4.50
N THR A 330 -12.71 2.16 -5.64
CA THR A 330 -11.50 2.90 -6.00
C THR A 330 -11.24 4.05 -5.03
N LYS A 331 -12.29 4.78 -4.64
CA LYS A 331 -12.18 5.86 -3.64
C LYS A 331 -11.82 5.33 -2.25
N ASP A 332 -12.41 4.20 -1.85
CA ASP A 332 -12.04 3.52 -0.60
C ASP A 332 -10.56 3.07 -0.59
N PHE A 333 -10.07 2.57 -1.72
CA PHE A 333 -8.67 2.16 -1.87
C PHE A 333 -7.73 3.36 -1.94
N ASP A 334 -8.16 4.46 -2.55
CA ASP A 334 -7.40 5.70 -2.57
C ASP A 334 -7.20 6.23 -1.14
N GLU A 335 -8.26 6.36 -0.34
CA GLU A 335 -8.16 6.77 1.07
C GLU A 335 -7.24 5.84 1.88
N PHE A 336 -7.37 4.53 1.68
CA PHE A 336 -6.57 3.51 2.36
C PHE A 336 -5.08 3.53 1.98
N LEU A 337 -4.76 3.73 0.69
CA LEU A 337 -3.39 3.66 0.18
C LEU A 337 -2.69 5.03 0.08
N SER A 338 -3.43 6.14 0.16
CA SER A 338 -2.92 7.49 -0.09
C SER A 338 -1.62 7.82 0.64
N PRO A 339 -1.51 7.58 1.97
CA PRO A 339 -0.28 7.89 2.71
C PRO A 339 0.91 7.02 2.27
N VAL A 340 0.64 5.78 1.90
CA VAL A 340 1.67 4.82 1.47
C VAL A 340 2.15 5.16 0.06
N ILE A 341 1.26 5.58 -0.82
CA ILE A 341 1.59 6.06 -2.17
C ILE A 341 2.46 7.32 -2.07
N LEU A 342 2.09 8.28 -1.20
CA LEU A 342 2.90 9.47 -0.98
C LEU A 342 4.32 9.11 -0.52
N LEU A 343 4.44 8.24 0.48
CA LEU A 343 5.74 7.80 1.00
C LEU A 343 6.56 7.04 -0.06
N SER A 344 5.92 6.17 -0.84
CA SER A 344 6.54 5.44 -1.95
C SER A 344 7.15 6.39 -2.99
N PHE A 345 6.38 7.35 -3.48
CA PHE A 345 6.89 8.32 -4.46
C PHE A 345 7.97 9.21 -3.86
N ALA A 346 7.83 9.69 -2.63
CA ALA A 346 8.83 10.52 -1.97
C ALA A 346 10.16 9.77 -1.79
N ASN A 347 10.11 8.54 -1.28
CA ASN A 347 11.31 7.70 -1.10
C ASN A 347 11.97 7.37 -2.43
N ASN A 348 11.20 6.88 -3.39
CA ASN A 348 11.74 6.44 -4.67
C ASN A 348 12.36 7.61 -5.43
N LEU A 349 11.70 8.78 -5.46
CA LEU A 349 12.24 9.98 -6.08
C LEU A 349 13.54 10.43 -5.39
N TYR A 350 13.57 10.46 -4.06
CA TYR A 350 14.77 10.83 -3.30
C TYR A 350 15.96 9.93 -3.67
N PHE A 351 15.77 8.61 -3.64
CA PHE A 351 16.87 7.67 -3.93
C PHE A 351 17.26 7.62 -5.41
N ILE A 352 16.33 7.89 -6.35
CA ILE A 352 16.67 8.06 -7.76
C ILE A 352 17.60 9.26 -7.93
N CYS A 353 17.23 10.42 -7.39
CA CYS A 353 18.06 11.63 -7.43
C CYS A 353 19.41 11.42 -6.71
N LEU A 354 19.42 10.72 -5.58
CA LEU A 354 20.64 10.40 -4.83
C LEU A 354 21.60 9.52 -5.64
N GLN A 355 21.07 8.50 -6.33
CA GLN A 355 21.89 7.63 -7.17
C GLN A 355 22.43 8.37 -8.39
N LEU A 356 21.62 9.20 -9.04
CA LEU A 356 22.06 10.05 -10.15
C LEU A 356 23.18 11.02 -9.73
N LEU A 357 23.03 11.71 -8.60
CA LEU A 357 24.09 12.56 -8.06
C LEU A 357 25.37 11.75 -7.76
N ASN A 358 25.24 10.53 -7.25
CA ASN A 358 26.39 9.66 -7.03
C ASN A 358 27.03 9.15 -8.33
N SER A 359 26.31 9.11 -9.45
CA SER A 359 26.84 8.69 -10.75
C SER A 359 27.81 9.70 -11.37
N LEU A 360 27.83 10.92 -10.85
CA LEU A 360 28.77 11.97 -11.26
C LEU A 360 30.16 11.80 -10.65
N LYS A 361 30.27 11.00 -9.58
CA LYS A 361 31.56 10.65 -8.99
C LYS A 361 32.26 9.63 -9.90
N PRO A 362 33.58 9.74 -10.11
CA PRO A 362 34.32 8.77 -10.89
C PRO A 362 34.19 7.37 -10.24
N MET A 363 33.77 6.39 -11.03
CA MET A 363 33.75 4.99 -10.62
C MET A 363 35.10 4.37 -10.98
N HIS A 364 35.81 3.87 -9.98
CA HIS A 364 37.17 3.34 -10.18
C HIS A 364 37.18 1.84 -10.53
N ASP A 365 36.17 1.10 -10.09
CA ASP A 365 36.07 -0.35 -10.27
C ASP A 365 34.93 -0.76 -11.22
N VAL A 366 35.17 -1.80 -12.03
CA VAL A 366 34.14 -2.40 -12.90
C VAL A 366 32.95 -2.91 -12.09
N TRP A 367 33.20 -3.45 -10.89
CA TRP A 367 32.14 -3.88 -9.98
C TRP A 367 31.24 -2.73 -9.55
N GLU A 368 31.82 -1.58 -9.19
CA GLU A 368 31.06 -0.40 -8.76
C GLU A 368 30.14 0.10 -9.88
N ALA A 369 30.62 0.08 -11.13
CA ALA A 369 29.81 0.40 -12.30
C ALA A 369 28.65 -0.60 -12.53
N ILE A 370 28.92 -1.92 -12.44
CA ILE A 370 27.89 -2.95 -12.61
C ILE A 370 26.83 -2.83 -11.51
N TYR A 371 27.25 -2.69 -10.26
CA TYR A 371 26.36 -2.51 -9.11
C TYR A 371 25.49 -1.26 -9.29
N PHE A 372 26.10 -0.13 -9.66
CA PHE A 372 25.39 1.11 -9.90
C PHE A 372 24.30 0.94 -10.96
N VAL A 373 24.65 0.41 -12.14
CA VAL A 373 23.70 0.22 -13.25
C VAL A 373 22.56 -0.71 -12.83
N PHE A 374 22.86 -1.81 -12.13
CA PHE A 374 21.84 -2.73 -11.65
C PHE A 374 20.90 -2.10 -10.62
N SER A 375 21.46 -1.50 -9.55
CA SER A 375 20.70 -0.84 -8.49
C SER A 375 19.81 0.27 -9.05
N PHE A 376 20.37 1.10 -9.92
CA PHE A 376 19.65 2.21 -10.54
C PHE A 376 18.52 1.73 -11.45
N THR A 377 18.81 0.76 -12.32
CA THR A 377 17.80 0.18 -13.21
C THR A 377 16.69 -0.50 -12.42
N TYR A 378 17.03 -1.20 -11.34
CA TYR A 378 16.05 -1.84 -10.46
C TYR A 378 15.16 -0.81 -9.78
N LEU A 379 15.73 0.24 -9.18
CA LEU A 379 14.98 1.29 -8.49
C LEU A 379 14.05 2.04 -9.45
N VAL A 380 14.54 2.46 -10.62
CA VAL A 380 13.73 3.13 -11.65
C VAL A 380 12.66 2.17 -12.18
N GLY A 381 13.01 0.93 -12.50
CA GLY A 381 12.08 -0.09 -12.97
C GLY A 381 10.94 -0.37 -11.99
N ARG A 382 11.26 -0.50 -10.69
CA ARG A 382 10.28 -0.66 -9.61
C ARG A 382 9.38 0.56 -9.49
N THR A 383 9.93 1.77 -9.52
CA THR A 383 9.17 3.03 -9.45
C THR A 383 8.22 3.19 -10.64
N CYS A 384 8.68 2.85 -11.84
CA CYS A 384 7.85 2.79 -13.04
C CYS A 384 6.75 1.75 -12.91
N ALA A 385 7.03 0.57 -12.34
CA ALA A 385 6.00 -0.44 -12.09
C ALA A 385 4.91 0.07 -11.15
N VAL A 386 5.26 0.67 -10.00
CA VAL A 386 4.29 1.30 -9.09
C VAL A 386 3.40 2.29 -9.84
N SER A 387 4.03 3.20 -10.59
CA SER A 387 3.34 4.25 -11.35
C SER A 387 2.41 3.69 -12.41
N LEU A 388 2.86 2.73 -13.21
CA LEU A 388 2.09 2.15 -14.32
C LEU A 388 0.90 1.32 -13.82
N TYR A 389 1.08 0.52 -12.76
CA TYR A 389 -0.02 -0.27 -12.19
C TYR A 389 -1.07 0.64 -11.56
N ALA A 390 -0.67 1.66 -10.79
CA ALA A 390 -1.60 2.65 -10.24
C ALA A 390 -2.33 3.45 -11.34
N ALA A 391 -1.60 3.97 -12.32
CA ALA A 391 -2.17 4.71 -13.45
C ALA A 391 -3.11 3.85 -14.32
N SER A 392 -2.90 2.53 -14.36
CA SER A 392 -3.76 1.64 -15.13
C SER A 392 -5.21 1.64 -14.63
N ILE A 393 -5.49 1.95 -13.36
CA ILE A 393 -6.86 2.09 -12.84
C ILE A 393 -7.56 3.23 -13.58
N ASN A 394 -6.89 4.38 -13.70
CA ASN A 394 -7.40 5.54 -14.42
C ASN A 394 -7.61 5.22 -15.91
N ASP A 395 -6.62 4.59 -16.55
CA ASP A 395 -6.75 4.18 -17.97
C ASP A 395 -7.97 3.27 -18.20
N GLN A 396 -8.12 2.23 -17.37
CA GLN A 396 -9.20 1.26 -17.55
C GLN A 396 -10.56 1.84 -17.19
N SER A 397 -10.65 2.77 -16.25
CA SER A 397 -11.92 3.40 -15.86
C SER A 397 -12.48 4.31 -16.96
N LYS A 398 -11.63 4.83 -17.87
CA LYS A 398 -12.03 5.69 -18.99
C LYS A 398 -12.39 4.92 -20.27
N LYS A 399 -12.01 3.64 -20.40
CA LYS A 399 -12.29 2.82 -21.60
C LYS A 399 -13.77 2.63 -21.96
N PRO A 400 -14.74 2.56 -21.02
CA PRO A 400 -16.16 2.48 -21.38
C PRO A 400 -16.63 3.60 -22.30
N LYS A 401 -16.00 4.79 -22.24
CA LYS A 401 -16.35 5.97 -23.04
C LYS A 401 -16.49 5.67 -24.53
N ALA A 402 -15.51 4.99 -25.13
CA ALA A 402 -15.52 4.67 -26.56
C ALA A 402 -16.67 3.72 -26.94
N ILE A 403 -17.06 2.82 -26.03
CA ILE A 403 -18.15 1.87 -26.25
C ILE A 403 -19.50 2.60 -26.13
N LEU A 404 -19.63 3.49 -25.15
CA LEU A 404 -20.83 4.29 -24.92
C LEU A 404 -21.13 5.24 -26.09
N PHE A 405 -20.10 5.80 -26.74
CA PHE A 405 -20.27 6.56 -27.99
C PHE A 405 -20.69 5.71 -29.19
N SER A 406 -20.52 4.39 -29.12
CA SER A 406 -20.87 3.45 -30.20
C SER A 406 -22.25 2.80 -30.00
N VAL A 407 -23.04 3.29 -29.05
CA VAL A 407 -24.39 2.75 -28.77
C VAL A 407 -25.37 3.24 -29.84
N PRO A 408 -26.14 2.35 -30.50
CA PRO A 408 -27.14 2.74 -31.49
C PRO A 408 -28.20 3.67 -30.89
N THR A 409 -28.75 4.58 -31.70
CA THR A 409 -29.76 5.56 -31.28
C THR A 409 -30.98 4.90 -30.63
N GLU A 410 -31.38 3.70 -31.08
CA GLU A 410 -32.52 2.96 -30.53
C GLU A 410 -32.29 2.48 -29.09
N SER A 411 -31.03 2.31 -28.68
CA SER A 411 -30.65 1.92 -27.32
C SER A 411 -30.08 3.08 -26.50
N TYR A 412 -29.93 4.26 -27.10
CA TYR A 412 -29.39 5.43 -26.43
C TYR A 412 -30.45 6.04 -25.51
N GLY A 413 -30.45 5.59 -24.25
CA GLY A 413 -31.34 6.07 -23.20
C GLY A 413 -30.66 6.94 -22.15
N VAL A 414 -31.44 7.37 -21.17
CA VAL A 414 -30.97 8.17 -20.02
C VAL A 414 -29.83 7.47 -19.26
N GLU A 415 -29.83 6.14 -19.16
CA GLU A 415 -28.77 5.40 -18.46
C GLU A 415 -27.45 5.43 -19.20
N VAL A 416 -27.47 5.38 -20.54
CA VAL A 416 -26.26 5.53 -21.37
C VAL A 416 -25.69 6.94 -21.22
N ALA A 417 -26.55 7.97 -21.28
CA ALA A 417 -26.15 9.36 -21.10
C ALA A 417 -25.54 9.61 -19.70
N ARG A 418 -26.16 9.09 -18.63
CA ARG A 418 -25.62 9.16 -17.26
C ARG A 418 -24.29 8.45 -17.13
N PHE A 419 -24.17 7.25 -17.70
CA PHE A 419 -22.94 6.48 -17.65
C PHE A 419 -21.81 7.19 -18.41
N LEU A 420 -22.10 7.76 -19.59
CA LEU A 420 -21.14 8.51 -20.38
C LEU A 420 -20.67 9.79 -19.65
N MET A 421 -21.61 10.52 -19.04
CA MET A 421 -21.30 11.69 -18.22
C MET A 421 -20.35 11.30 -17.09
N GLN A 422 -20.68 10.25 -16.34
CA GLN A 422 -19.87 9.80 -15.21
C GLN A 422 -18.46 9.36 -15.64
N VAL A 423 -18.34 8.52 -16.67
CA VAL A 423 -17.04 8.06 -17.18
C VAL A 423 -16.22 9.25 -17.69
N THR A 424 -16.86 10.29 -18.20
CA THR A 424 -16.15 11.47 -18.70
C THR A 424 -15.70 12.39 -17.56
N SER A 425 -16.57 12.66 -16.59
CA SER A 425 -16.35 13.62 -15.51
C SER A 425 -15.54 13.08 -14.33
N ASP A 426 -15.73 11.81 -13.94
CA ASP A 426 -15.08 11.27 -12.73
C ASP A 426 -13.62 10.92 -13.01
N GLU A 427 -12.68 11.51 -12.27
CA GLU A 427 -11.28 11.10 -12.29
C GLU A 427 -11.06 9.99 -11.25
N LEU A 428 -11.10 8.74 -11.70
CA LEU A 428 -10.82 7.58 -10.84
C LEU A 428 -9.33 7.26 -10.93
N ALA A 429 -8.57 7.74 -9.95
CA ALA A 429 -7.14 7.49 -9.81
C ALA A 429 -6.80 7.30 -8.33
N LEU A 430 -5.67 6.63 -8.06
CA LEU A 430 -5.07 6.65 -6.73
C LEU A 430 -4.23 7.92 -6.60
N THR A 431 -4.19 8.50 -5.40
CA THR A 431 -3.54 9.77 -5.11
C THR A 431 -2.48 9.60 -4.01
N GLY A 432 -1.53 10.52 -3.97
CA GLY A 432 -0.62 10.68 -2.84
C GLY A 432 -1.14 11.77 -1.90
N CYS A 433 -2.01 11.41 -0.95
CA CYS A 433 -2.69 12.34 -0.02
C CYS A 433 -3.36 13.53 -0.71
N ASN A 434 -3.98 13.33 -1.88
CA ASN A 434 -4.53 14.39 -2.75
C ASN A 434 -3.52 15.46 -3.23
N PHE A 435 -2.21 15.30 -3.00
CA PHE A 435 -1.20 16.21 -3.58
C PHE A 435 -1.01 15.98 -5.08
N PHE A 436 -1.15 14.73 -5.53
CA PHE A 436 -1.06 14.36 -6.94
C PHE A 436 -1.90 13.11 -7.21
N SER A 437 -2.45 13.03 -8.42
CA SER A 437 -3.12 11.83 -8.95
C SER A 437 -2.14 10.99 -9.76
N VAL A 438 -2.02 9.70 -9.45
CA VAL A 438 -1.11 8.79 -10.15
C VAL A 438 -1.70 8.42 -11.51
N THR A 439 -1.29 9.16 -12.54
CA THR A 439 -1.67 8.99 -13.95
C THR A 439 -0.42 8.80 -14.81
N ARG A 440 -0.59 8.33 -16.06
CA ARG A 440 0.54 8.26 -17.01
C ARG A 440 1.19 9.61 -17.26
N THR A 441 0.39 10.68 -17.23
CA THR A 441 0.87 12.05 -17.40
C THR A 441 1.80 12.43 -16.25
N LEU A 442 1.43 12.16 -14.99
CA LEU A 442 2.31 12.41 -13.85
C LEU A 442 3.65 11.70 -13.98
N MET A 443 3.63 10.42 -14.37
CA MET A 443 4.86 9.63 -14.57
C MET A 443 5.78 10.26 -15.62
N LEU A 444 5.23 10.71 -16.75
CA LEU A 444 5.99 11.38 -17.80
C LEU A 444 6.54 12.74 -17.33
N THR A 445 5.76 13.50 -16.57
CA THR A 445 6.20 14.78 -15.99
C THR A 445 7.37 14.56 -15.02
N VAL A 446 7.25 13.63 -14.07
CA VAL A 446 8.31 13.33 -13.10
C VAL A 446 9.58 12.86 -13.81
N ALA A 447 9.46 11.96 -14.79
CA ALA A 447 10.61 11.51 -15.58
C ALA A 447 11.28 12.67 -16.34
N GLY A 448 10.49 13.55 -16.97
CA GLY A 448 11.01 14.73 -17.66
C GLY A 448 11.71 15.72 -16.72
N THR A 449 11.18 15.92 -15.52
CA THR A 449 11.80 16.76 -14.48
C THR A 449 13.13 16.18 -13.99
N ILE A 450 13.19 14.87 -13.74
CA ILE A 450 14.44 14.19 -13.35
C ILE A 450 15.50 14.38 -14.44
N VAL A 451 15.17 14.06 -15.71
CA VAL A 451 16.11 14.21 -16.83
C VAL A 451 16.58 15.66 -16.99
N THR A 452 15.67 16.64 -16.83
CA THR A 452 16.00 18.06 -16.92
C THR A 452 16.97 18.47 -15.82
N TYR A 453 16.71 18.05 -14.57
CA TYR A 453 17.59 18.31 -13.44
C TYR A 453 18.99 17.72 -13.67
N GLU A 454 19.07 16.50 -14.19
CA GLU A 454 20.33 15.84 -14.49
C GLU A 454 21.13 16.54 -15.60
N ILE A 455 20.48 16.97 -16.67
CA ILE A 455 21.16 17.75 -17.73
C ILE A 455 21.78 19.02 -17.15
N VAL A 456 21.02 19.74 -16.31
CA VAL A 456 21.51 20.95 -15.64
C VAL A 456 22.68 20.63 -14.70
N LEU A 457 22.57 19.55 -13.93
CA LEU A 457 23.60 19.15 -12.98
C LEU A 457 24.90 18.76 -13.70
N ILE A 458 24.81 17.99 -14.79
CA ILE A 458 25.97 17.64 -15.63
C ILE A 458 26.64 18.90 -16.18
N GLN A 459 25.87 19.87 -16.66
CA GLN A 459 26.40 21.16 -17.16
C GLN A 459 27.17 21.92 -16.07
N PHE A 460 26.63 22.03 -14.86
CA PHE A 460 27.32 22.68 -13.74
C PHE A 460 28.56 21.90 -13.29
N ASN A 461 28.49 20.56 -13.29
CA ASN A 461 29.64 19.74 -12.89
C ASN A 461 30.76 19.81 -13.93
N SER A 462 30.47 19.81 -15.23
CA SER A 462 31.48 19.98 -16.28
C SER A 462 32.21 21.32 -16.16
N VAL A 463 31.52 22.40 -15.76
CA VAL A 463 32.12 23.72 -15.54
C VAL A 463 33.05 23.72 -14.32
N ASN A 464 32.73 22.98 -13.27
CA ASN A 464 33.55 22.90 -12.05
C ASN A 464 34.75 21.95 -12.19
N SER A 465 34.62 20.89 -13.00
CA SER A 465 35.72 19.94 -13.27
C SER A 465 36.87 20.55 -14.05
N GLU A 466 36.67 21.65 -14.78
CA GLU A 466 37.76 22.40 -15.41
C GLU A 466 38.67 23.13 -14.39
N VAL A 467 38.30 23.17 -13.11
CA VAL A 467 39.03 23.93 -12.05
C VAL A 467 39.79 23.04 -11.06
N ASN A 468 39.44 21.75 -10.91
CA ASN A 468 39.97 20.88 -9.85
C ASN A 468 40.59 19.57 -10.36
N ASP A 469 41.54 19.65 -11.28
CA ASP A 469 42.51 18.58 -11.51
C ASP A 469 43.72 18.77 -10.58
N LYS A 470 43.55 18.42 -9.29
CA LYS A 470 44.63 17.96 -8.37
C LYS A 470 44.08 17.70 -6.95
N ASN A 471 44.37 16.48 -6.49
CA ASN A 471 44.51 16.01 -5.10
C ASN A 471 43.29 15.44 -4.35
N ASP A 472 43.57 14.26 -3.79
CA ASP A 472 43.09 13.62 -2.55
C ASP A 472 41.83 12.73 -2.57
N THR A 473 42.05 11.44 -2.85
CA THR A 473 41.24 10.34 -2.30
C THR A 473 41.82 9.87 -0.97
N ILE A 474 41.48 10.56 0.11
CA ILE A 474 41.70 10.04 1.48
C ILE A 474 40.55 9.07 1.78
N ILE A 475 40.85 7.77 1.78
CA ILE A 475 39.97 6.76 2.36
C ILE A 475 39.99 6.97 3.88
N TYR A 476 38.93 7.58 4.43
CA TYR A 476 38.75 7.70 5.87
C TYR A 476 38.38 6.32 6.46
N CYS A 477 39.41 5.58 6.85
CA CYS A 477 39.28 4.40 7.69
C CYS A 477 38.94 4.82 9.12
N PRO A 478 37.96 4.18 9.78
CA PRO A 478 37.57 4.48 11.16
C PRO A 478 38.62 4.09 12.20
#